data_AF-A0AAV9Z6M4-F1
#
_entry.id   AF-A0AAV9Z6M4-F1
#
_cell.length_a   1.000
_cell.length_b   1.000
_cell.length_c   1.000
_cell.angle_alpha   90.00
_cell.angle_beta   90.00
_cell.angle_gamma   90.00
#
_symmetry.space_group_name_H-M   'P 1'
#
loop_
_entity.id
_entity.type
_entity.pdbx_description
1 polymer ?
#
loop_
_entity_poly.entity_id
_entity_poly.type
_entity_poly.pdbx_seq_one_letter_code
_entity_poly.pdbx_strand_id
1 'polypeptide(L)'
;RTHSVCPGIQLIFRPGENQHTSYPFGMHAQISVPWDYSSEGNRFFIRSTSCRRQVHGAESRLCKPCKVLHQIRQRIADGVQENTPLIYFPIGGLIRRIRKKNDQLEAMRLTKLNDNRVLAGKIAQLDVHKQFMMAIATNDVPRISALVRAGINNGESIHAMLERFYRACVDVHREGPKYNSKGFTPDDYMVGLCVLRLGGARLAEILHRALGLPGLTTLRKHSVIRPLRAPAMPT
;
A
#
# COMPACT_ATOMS: atom_id res chain seq x y z
N ARG A 1 34.03 -14.17 69.99
CA ARG A 1 33.43 -13.41 68.87
C ARG A 1 32.99 -14.42 67.83
N THR A 2 31.69 -14.54 67.55
CA THR A 2 31.18 -15.44 66.51
C THR A 2 31.47 -14.83 65.13
N HIS A 3 32.29 -15.49 64.33
CA HIS A 3 32.55 -15.09 62.95
C HIS A 3 31.51 -15.77 62.05
N SER A 4 30.66 -15.00 61.39
CA SER A 4 29.75 -15.52 60.37
C SER A 4 30.38 -15.35 58.98
N VAL A 5 30.15 -16.31 58.09
CA VAL A 5 30.62 -16.25 56.70
C VAL A 5 29.71 -15.32 55.91
N CYS A 6 30.29 -14.41 55.12
CA CYS A 6 29.52 -13.53 54.24
C CYS A 6 29.01 -14.33 53.03
N PRO A 7 27.70 -14.59 52.89
CA PRO A 7 27.17 -15.35 51.76
C PRO A 7 27.28 -14.56 50.44
N GLY A 8 27.29 -13.22 50.52
CA GLY A 8 27.12 -12.34 49.36
C GLY A 8 25.65 -11.89 49.25
N ILE A 9 25.30 -11.22 48.15
CA ILE A 9 23.93 -10.80 47.89
C ILE A 9 23.24 -11.88 47.06
N GLN A 10 22.13 -12.41 47.59
CA GLN A 10 21.24 -13.26 46.80
C GLN A 10 20.43 -12.39 45.83
N LEU A 11 20.49 -12.73 44.54
CA LEU A 11 19.61 -12.16 43.54
C LEU A 11 18.31 -12.97 43.49
N ILE A 12 17.20 -12.26 43.46
CA ILE A 12 15.85 -12.82 43.37
C ILE A 12 15.28 -12.39 42.02
N PHE A 13 14.87 -13.36 41.23
CA PHE A 13 14.29 -13.15 39.90
C PHE A 13 12.77 -13.20 39.97
N ARG A 14 12.11 -12.60 38.96
CA ARG A 14 10.64 -12.60 38.88
C ARG A 14 10.13 -14.04 38.61
N PRO A 15 8.85 -14.34 38.90
CA PRO A 15 8.26 -15.62 38.53
C PRO A 15 8.41 -15.90 37.02
N GLY A 16 8.84 -17.11 36.66
CA GLY A 16 9.11 -17.49 35.26
C GLY A 16 10.47 -17.06 34.70
N GLU A 17 11.23 -16.26 35.46
CA GLU A 17 12.60 -15.87 35.16
C GLU A 17 13.58 -16.69 36.00
N ASN A 18 14.78 -16.93 35.45
CA ASN A 18 15.84 -17.62 36.17
C ASN A 18 17.18 -16.89 35.98
N GLN A 19 18.19 -17.34 36.72
CA GLN A 19 19.53 -16.78 36.68
C GLN A 19 20.12 -16.75 35.26
N HIS A 20 19.88 -17.77 34.45
CA HIS A 20 20.41 -17.91 33.10
C HIS A 20 19.78 -16.92 32.12
N THR A 21 18.51 -16.57 32.31
CA THR A 21 17.78 -15.67 31.41
C THR A 21 17.81 -14.22 31.85
N SER A 22 18.13 -13.93 33.12
CA SER A 22 17.88 -12.63 33.75
C SER A 22 19.13 -11.96 34.30
N TYR A 23 20.22 -12.70 34.48
CA TYR A 23 21.52 -12.12 34.82
C TYR A 23 22.32 -11.77 33.54
N PRO A 24 22.95 -10.58 33.46
CA PRO A 24 23.70 -10.15 32.28
C PRO A 24 25.12 -10.76 32.25
N PHE A 25 25.24 -12.06 31.94
CA PHE A 25 26.55 -12.73 31.86
C PHE A 25 27.52 -12.08 30.86
N GLY A 26 26.99 -11.44 29.80
CA GLY A 26 27.81 -10.78 28.79
C GLY A 26 28.77 -9.74 29.35
N MET A 27 28.44 -9.10 30.48
CA MET A 27 29.33 -8.14 31.11
C MET A 27 30.62 -8.80 31.63
N HIS A 28 30.55 -10.02 32.16
CA HIS A 28 31.73 -10.74 32.67
C HIS A 28 32.70 -11.14 31.55
N ALA A 29 32.19 -11.28 30.32
CA ALA A 29 33.00 -11.64 29.17
C ALA A 29 33.72 -10.44 28.53
N GLN A 30 33.18 -9.22 28.67
CA GLN A 30 33.70 -8.04 27.97
C GLN A 30 34.33 -6.99 28.89
N ILE A 31 33.91 -6.94 30.15
CA ILE A 31 34.42 -5.96 31.11
C ILE A 31 34.84 -6.65 32.41
N SER A 32 35.93 -6.18 33.01
CA SER A 32 36.31 -6.61 34.35
C SER A 32 35.36 -5.99 35.37
N VAL A 33 34.57 -6.83 36.03
CA VAL A 33 33.59 -6.40 37.04
C VAL A 33 34.11 -6.70 38.45
N PRO A 34 33.87 -5.83 39.44
CA PRO A 34 34.41 -6.00 40.79
C PRO A 34 33.61 -7.00 41.66
N TRP A 35 32.94 -7.97 41.04
CA TRP A 35 32.20 -9.04 41.73
C TRP A 35 32.19 -10.33 40.94
N ASP A 36 32.26 -11.44 41.67
CA ASP A 36 32.03 -12.78 41.16
C ASP A 36 30.57 -13.18 41.35
N TYR A 37 30.16 -14.23 40.66
CA TYR A 37 28.85 -14.85 40.84
C TYR A 37 28.99 -16.33 41.23
N SER A 38 28.01 -16.85 41.95
CA SER A 38 27.89 -18.28 42.24
C SER A 38 26.43 -18.72 42.17
N SER A 39 26.23 -19.97 41.79
CA SER A 39 24.91 -20.60 41.74
C SER A 39 24.91 -21.81 42.66
N GLU A 40 23.98 -21.86 43.60
CA GLU A 40 23.79 -22.97 44.53
C GLU A 40 22.33 -23.44 44.46
N GLY A 41 22.09 -24.53 43.74
CA GLY A 41 20.73 -24.98 43.42
C GLY A 41 19.98 -23.92 42.61
N ASN A 42 18.81 -23.49 43.11
CA ASN A 42 18.00 -22.44 42.48
C ASN A 42 18.26 -21.04 43.06
N ARG A 43 19.38 -20.84 43.76
CA ARG A 43 19.76 -19.55 44.34
C ARG A 43 21.00 -19.02 43.65
N PHE A 44 20.93 -17.76 43.26
CA PHE A 44 22.03 -17.07 42.60
C PHE A 44 22.57 -15.98 43.51
N PHE A 45 23.88 -15.95 43.67
CA PHE A 45 24.58 -15.00 44.54
C PHE A 45 25.61 -14.21 43.76
N ILE A 46 25.75 -12.93 44.12
CA ILE A 46 26.87 -12.08 43.69
C ILE A 46 27.69 -11.68 44.91
N ARG A 47 29.01 -11.63 44.73
CA ARG A 47 29.95 -11.36 45.81
C ARG A 47 31.08 -10.48 45.30
N SER A 48 31.39 -9.41 46.02
CA SER A 48 32.51 -8.54 45.65
C SER A 48 33.82 -9.34 45.64
N THR A 49 34.70 -9.09 44.67
CA THR A 49 36.04 -9.69 44.62
C THR A 49 36.88 -9.30 45.84
N SER A 50 36.63 -8.12 46.42
CA SER A 50 37.24 -7.65 47.67
C SER A 50 36.50 -8.14 48.94
N CYS A 51 35.62 -9.14 48.83
CA CYS A 51 34.88 -9.67 49.98
C CYS A 51 35.82 -10.37 50.97
N ARG A 52 35.82 -9.92 52.22
CA ARG A 52 36.63 -10.49 53.31
C ARG A 52 36.15 -11.87 53.81
N ARG A 53 35.06 -12.40 53.23
CA ARG A 53 34.37 -13.67 53.59
C ARG A 53 33.92 -13.80 55.05
N GLN A 54 34.31 -12.89 55.93
CA GLN A 54 33.93 -12.84 57.34
C GLN A 54 33.15 -11.57 57.62
N VAL A 55 32.15 -11.67 58.50
CA VAL A 55 31.39 -10.53 58.99
C VAL A 55 31.54 -10.43 60.51
N HIS A 56 31.82 -9.22 60.99
CA HIS A 56 31.94 -8.94 62.42
C HIS A 56 30.64 -8.30 62.91
N GLY A 57 30.04 -8.89 63.94
CA GLY A 57 28.82 -8.39 64.59
C GLY A 57 27.54 -9.09 64.14
N ALA A 58 26.55 -9.14 65.02
CA ALA A 58 25.29 -9.85 64.82
C ALA A 58 24.29 -9.11 63.90
N GLU A 59 24.48 -7.79 63.69
CA GLU A 59 23.48 -6.92 63.04
C GLU A 59 23.48 -6.96 61.52
N SER A 60 24.57 -7.38 60.88
CA SER A 60 24.65 -7.38 59.41
C SER A 60 25.27 -8.68 58.90
N ARG A 61 24.55 -9.40 58.03
CA ARG A 61 25.05 -10.62 57.38
C ARG A 61 25.96 -10.33 56.17
N LEU A 62 26.17 -9.05 55.82
CA LEU A 62 26.94 -8.63 54.64
C LEU A 62 28.13 -7.76 55.03
N CYS A 63 29.30 -8.06 54.45
CA CYS A 63 30.47 -7.20 54.59
C CYS A 63 30.31 -5.88 53.81
N LYS A 64 31.07 -4.84 54.19
CA LYS A 64 30.99 -3.50 53.56
C LYS A 64 31.13 -3.53 52.03
N PRO A 65 32.08 -4.26 51.41
CA PRO A 65 32.18 -4.35 49.95
C PRO A 65 30.94 -4.93 49.27
N CYS A 66 30.35 -5.99 49.85
CA CYS A 66 29.15 -6.61 49.28
C CYS A 66 27.91 -5.71 49.38
N LYS A 67 27.82 -4.80 50.37
CA LYS A 67 26.68 -3.88 50.50
C LYS A 67 26.52 -2.95 49.29
N VAL A 68 27.62 -2.57 48.62
CA VAL A 68 27.58 -1.70 47.43
C VAL A 68 26.88 -2.39 46.25
N LEU A 69 26.95 -3.72 46.17
CA LEU A 69 26.32 -4.50 45.11
C LEU A 69 24.78 -4.54 45.20
N HIS A 70 24.19 -3.96 46.25
CA HIS A 70 22.73 -3.94 46.42
C HIS A 70 22.02 -3.16 45.30
N GLN A 71 22.69 -2.20 44.68
CA GLN A 71 22.19 -1.46 43.51
C GLN A 71 22.01 -2.36 42.28
N ILE A 72 22.84 -3.41 42.13
CA ILE A 72 22.71 -4.37 41.01
C ILE A 72 21.41 -5.16 41.15
N ARG A 73 21.06 -5.55 42.38
CA ARG A 73 19.79 -6.22 42.66
C ARG A 73 18.60 -5.34 42.25
N GLN A 74 18.64 -4.04 42.55
CA GLN A 74 17.59 -3.10 42.13
C GLN A 74 17.51 -3.00 40.60
N ARG A 75 18.64 -2.84 39.91
CA ARG A 75 18.66 -2.77 38.44
C ARG A 75 18.10 -4.03 37.76
N ILE A 76 18.37 -5.21 38.31
CA ILE A 76 17.78 -6.47 37.80
C ILE A 76 16.26 -6.48 38.02
N ALA A 77 15.80 -5.99 39.17
CA ALA A 77 14.38 -5.90 39.48
C ALA A 77 13.66 -4.89 38.59
N ASP A 78 14.27 -3.74 38.29
CA ASP A 78 13.69 -2.67 37.48
C ASP A 78 13.75 -2.97 35.97
N GLY A 79 14.72 -3.78 35.56
CA GLY A 79 14.95 -4.15 34.16
C GLY A 79 15.92 -3.22 33.44
N VAL A 80 16.14 -3.50 32.15
CA VAL A 80 17.12 -2.79 31.31
C VAL A 80 16.39 -1.87 30.34
N GLN A 81 16.88 -0.63 30.18
CA GLN A 81 16.33 0.35 29.24
C GLN A 81 16.64 -0.05 27.79
N GLU A 82 15.80 0.37 26.83
CA GLU A 82 15.92 -0.05 25.42
C GLU A 82 17.23 0.40 24.75
N ASN A 83 17.79 1.53 25.19
CA ASN A 83 19.01 2.13 24.67
C ASN A 83 20.29 1.69 25.39
N THR A 84 20.19 0.78 26.37
CA THR A 84 21.37 0.27 27.05
C THR A 84 22.27 -0.53 26.07
N PRO A 85 23.59 -0.53 26.24
CA PRO A 85 24.47 -1.42 25.48
C PRO A 85 24.12 -2.91 25.68
N LEU A 86 24.25 -3.73 24.62
CA LEU A 86 23.85 -5.14 24.62
C LEU A 86 24.56 -5.99 25.69
N ILE A 87 25.75 -5.59 26.12
CA ILE A 87 26.53 -6.29 27.14
C ILE A 87 25.83 -6.37 28.51
N TYR A 88 24.95 -5.41 28.78
CA TYR A 88 24.18 -5.35 30.03
C TYR A 88 22.80 -5.99 29.90
N PHE A 89 22.43 -6.47 28.71
CA PHE A 89 21.17 -7.18 28.53
C PHE A 89 21.31 -8.63 29.01
N PRO A 90 20.34 -9.12 29.78
CA PRO A 90 20.29 -10.53 30.06
C PRO A 90 19.80 -11.31 28.84
N ILE A 91 20.11 -12.60 28.76
CA ILE A 91 19.84 -13.43 27.57
C ILE A 91 18.36 -13.42 27.19
N GLY A 92 17.45 -13.47 28.18
CA GLY A 92 16.01 -13.38 27.94
C GLY A 92 15.60 -12.03 27.33
N GLY A 93 16.25 -10.94 27.74
CA GLY A 93 16.08 -9.62 27.15
C GLY A 93 16.53 -9.56 25.69
N LEU A 94 17.68 -10.18 25.38
CA LEU A 94 18.19 -10.28 24.00
C LEU A 94 17.24 -11.07 23.10
N ILE A 95 16.75 -12.23 23.55
CA ILE A 95 15.79 -13.06 22.80
C ILE A 95 14.51 -12.27 22.50
N ARG A 96 13.96 -11.57 23.50
CA ARG A 96 12.77 -10.71 23.29
C ARG A 96 13.02 -9.63 22.25
N ARG A 97 14.19 -8.99 22.30
CA ARG A 97 14.57 -7.94 21.34
C ARG A 97 14.72 -8.49 19.92
N ILE A 98 15.32 -9.68 19.77
CA ILE A 98 15.44 -10.36 18.46
C ILE A 98 14.07 -10.70 17.91
N ARG A 99 13.16 -11.27 18.72
CA ARG A 99 11.78 -11.56 18.31
C ARG A 99 11.05 -10.30 17.83
N LYS A 100 11.06 -9.23 18.63
CA LYS A 100 10.46 -7.94 18.26
C LYS A 100 11.01 -7.42 16.93
N LYS A 101 12.32 -7.52 16.69
CA LYS A 101 12.93 -7.12 15.41
C LYS A 101 12.50 -8.02 14.25
N ASN A 102 12.39 -9.32 14.46
CA ASN A 102 11.89 -10.23 13.42
C ASN A 102 10.43 -9.93 13.07
N ASP A 103 9.58 -9.66 14.06
CA ASP A 103 8.18 -9.28 13.82
C ASP A 103 8.09 -7.98 13.01
N GLN A 104 8.93 -6.99 13.34
CA GLN A 104 9.03 -5.74 12.57
C GLN A 104 9.52 -5.97 11.13
N LEU A 105 10.51 -6.86 10.94
CA LEU A 105 11.01 -7.22 9.61
C LEU A 105 9.93 -7.89 8.77
N GLU A 106 9.15 -8.81 9.34
CA GLU A 106 8.05 -9.45 8.63
C GLU A 106 6.93 -8.46 8.29
N ALA A 107 6.57 -7.56 9.22
CA ALA A 107 5.61 -6.50 8.94
C ALA A 107 6.06 -5.62 7.76
N MET A 108 7.32 -5.17 7.75
CA MET A 108 7.87 -4.37 6.64
C MET A 108 7.91 -5.14 5.32
N ARG A 109 8.20 -6.45 5.34
CA ARG A 109 8.17 -7.30 4.15
C ARG A 109 6.78 -7.36 3.54
N LEU A 110 5.74 -7.56 4.36
CA LEU A 110 4.36 -7.60 3.90
C LEU A 110 3.92 -6.25 3.32
N THR A 111 4.27 -5.14 3.97
CA THR A 111 4.00 -3.79 3.44
C THR A 111 4.65 -3.59 2.08
N LYS A 112 5.95 -3.93 1.94
CA LYS A 112 6.66 -3.82 0.67
C LYS A 112 6.02 -4.65 -0.45
N LEU A 113 5.55 -5.86 -0.15
CA LEU A 113 4.85 -6.70 -1.13
C LEU A 113 3.53 -6.06 -1.59
N ASN A 114 2.77 -5.49 -0.67
CA ASN A 114 1.53 -4.80 -1.00
C ASN A 114 1.79 -3.54 -1.84
N ASP A 115 2.79 -2.74 -1.45
CA ASP A 115 3.18 -1.54 -2.19
C ASP A 115 3.62 -1.89 -3.62
N ASN A 116 4.41 -2.96 -3.78
CA ASN A 116 4.82 -3.44 -5.10
C ASN A 116 3.63 -3.89 -5.96
N ARG A 117 2.62 -4.55 -5.39
CA ARG A 117 1.39 -4.93 -6.12
C ARG A 117 0.61 -3.71 -6.56
N VAL A 118 0.44 -2.73 -5.68
CA VAL A 118 -0.24 -1.46 -6.00
C VAL A 118 0.53 -0.71 -7.09
N LEU A 119 1.85 -0.63 -6.98
CA LEU A 119 2.70 0.02 -7.96
C LEU A 119 2.64 -0.67 -9.33
N ALA A 120 2.68 -2.00 -9.37
CA ALA A 120 2.53 -2.76 -10.61
C ALA A 120 1.17 -2.47 -11.28
N GLY A 121 0.08 -2.41 -10.50
CA GLY A 121 -1.23 -2.01 -11.00
C GLY A 121 -1.24 -0.59 -11.59
N LYS A 122 -0.61 0.37 -10.91
CA LYS A 122 -0.47 1.75 -11.41
C LYS A 122 0.38 1.84 -12.68
N ILE A 123 1.47 1.08 -12.77
CA ILE A 123 2.32 1.01 -13.97
C ILE A 123 1.50 0.49 -15.16
N ALA A 124 0.72 -0.56 -14.98
CA ALA A 124 -0.16 -1.08 -16.02
C ALA A 124 -1.21 -0.04 -16.46
N GLN A 125 -1.82 0.67 -15.52
CA GLN A 125 -2.77 1.76 -15.84
C GLN A 125 -2.12 2.91 -16.60
N LEU A 126 -0.88 3.27 -16.25
CA LEU A 126 -0.10 4.29 -16.95
C LEU A 126 0.24 3.85 -18.37
N ASP A 127 0.55 2.58 -18.60
CA ASP A 127 0.82 2.06 -19.95
C ASP A 127 -0.42 2.17 -20.84
N VAL A 128 -1.59 1.79 -20.33
CA VAL A 128 -2.89 1.98 -21.01
C VAL A 128 -3.14 3.45 -21.35
N HIS A 129 -2.85 4.38 -20.41
CA HIS A 129 -2.97 5.82 -20.68
C HIS A 129 -2.01 6.29 -21.77
N LYS A 130 -0.76 5.80 -21.77
CA LYS A 130 0.22 6.14 -22.81
C LYS A 130 -0.23 5.64 -24.18
N GLN A 131 -0.73 4.41 -24.26
CA GLN A 131 -1.28 3.85 -25.50
C GLN A 131 -2.48 4.68 -26.02
N PHE A 132 -3.37 5.11 -25.12
CA PHE A 132 -4.47 6.01 -25.46
C PHE A 132 -3.99 7.37 -26.00
N MET A 133 -3.02 8.00 -25.33
CA MET A 133 -2.43 9.26 -25.78
C MET A 133 -1.73 9.12 -27.13
N MET A 134 -1.02 8.01 -27.35
CA MET A 134 -0.40 7.71 -28.65
C MET A 134 -1.43 7.54 -29.76
N ALA A 135 -2.53 6.81 -29.49
CA ALA A 135 -3.61 6.62 -30.45
C ALA A 135 -4.28 7.96 -30.85
N ILE A 136 -4.48 8.85 -29.88
CA ILE A 136 -4.94 10.23 -30.14
C ILE A 136 -3.94 10.98 -31.03
N ALA A 137 -2.65 10.92 -30.69
CA ALA A 137 -1.60 11.64 -31.42
C ALA A 137 -1.43 11.15 -32.87
N THR A 138 -1.71 9.88 -33.16
CA THR A 138 -1.61 9.29 -34.51
C THR A 138 -2.76 9.62 -35.46
N ASN A 139 -3.75 10.41 -35.04
CA ASN A 139 -4.74 11.12 -35.89
C ASN A 139 -5.73 10.28 -36.72
N ASP A 140 -6.99 10.27 -36.27
CA ASP A 140 -8.15 10.60 -37.13
C ASP A 140 -9.17 11.43 -36.31
N VAL A 141 -8.88 12.73 -36.25
CA VAL A 141 -9.30 13.72 -35.22
C VAL A 141 -10.82 13.88 -35.03
N PRO A 142 -11.68 13.84 -36.07
CA PRO A 142 -13.11 14.10 -35.85
C PRO A 142 -13.82 12.93 -35.15
N ARG A 143 -13.58 11.70 -35.61
CA ARG A 143 -14.26 10.48 -35.12
C ARG A 143 -13.79 10.07 -33.73
N ILE A 144 -12.51 10.24 -33.42
CA ILE A 144 -11.96 9.96 -32.09
C ILE A 144 -12.56 10.92 -31.07
N SER A 145 -12.68 12.22 -31.39
CA SER A 145 -13.28 13.18 -30.47
C SER A 145 -14.74 12.86 -30.15
N ALA A 146 -15.52 12.38 -31.13
CA ALA A 146 -16.91 11.99 -30.95
C ALA A 146 -17.03 10.71 -30.10
N LEU A 147 -16.16 9.72 -30.32
CA LEU A 147 -16.11 8.48 -29.54
C LEU A 147 -15.68 8.71 -28.10
N VAL A 148 -14.66 9.54 -27.87
CA VAL A 148 -14.18 9.92 -26.53
C VAL A 148 -15.25 10.73 -25.79
N ARG A 149 -15.90 11.70 -26.45
CA ARG A 149 -17.03 12.44 -25.83
C ARG A 149 -18.20 11.51 -25.50
N ALA A 150 -18.55 10.58 -26.37
CA ALA A 150 -19.58 9.59 -26.10
C ALA A 150 -19.21 8.69 -24.91
N GLY A 151 -17.96 8.23 -24.83
CA GLY A 151 -17.45 7.45 -23.71
C GLY A 151 -17.49 8.21 -22.38
N ILE A 152 -17.04 9.47 -22.37
CA ILE A 152 -17.10 10.34 -21.17
C ILE A 152 -18.55 10.57 -20.73
N ASN A 153 -19.46 10.86 -21.67
CA ASN A 153 -20.88 11.06 -21.37
C ASN A 153 -21.56 9.79 -20.83
N ASN A 154 -21.07 8.61 -21.23
CA ASN A 154 -21.55 7.32 -20.74
C ASN A 154 -20.85 6.86 -19.44
N GLY A 155 -19.89 7.62 -18.91
CA GLY A 155 -19.11 7.22 -17.74
C GLY A 155 -18.17 6.04 -17.98
N GLU A 156 -17.73 5.82 -19.22
CA GLU A 156 -16.87 4.71 -19.60
C GLU A 156 -15.42 4.91 -19.12
N SER A 157 -14.76 3.82 -18.71
CA SER A 157 -13.35 3.84 -18.35
C SER A 157 -12.46 4.02 -19.60
N ILE A 158 -11.24 4.53 -19.42
CA ILE A 158 -10.28 4.71 -20.53
C ILE A 158 -9.99 3.39 -21.26
N HIS A 159 -9.97 2.27 -20.53
CA HIS A 159 -9.83 0.94 -21.13
C HIS A 159 -11.02 0.60 -22.04
N ALA A 160 -12.26 0.86 -21.59
CA ALA A 160 -13.46 0.61 -22.40
C ALA A 160 -13.49 1.51 -23.65
N MET A 161 -13.04 2.77 -23.52
CA MET A 161 -12.90 3.69 -24.65
C MET A 161 -11.85 3.19 -25.67
N LEU A 162 -10.71 2.68 -25.19
CA LEU A 162 -9.68 2.07 -26.03
C LEU A 162 -10.16 0.80 -26.74
N GLU A 163 -10.85 -0.08 -26.03
CA GLU A 163 -11.38 -1.31 -26.62
C GLU A 163 -12.40 -0.99 -27.73
N ARG A 164 -13.28 -0.01 -27.49
CA ARG A 164 -14.23 0.47 -28.50
C ARG A 164 -13.51 1.11 -29.70
N PHE A 165 -12.40 1.81 -29.45
CA PHE A 165 -11.55 2.35 -30.51
C PHE A 165 -10.89 1.25 -31.35
N TYR A 166 -10.27 0.23 -30.72
CA TYR A 166 -9.67 -0.90 -31.43
C TYR A 166 -10.70 -1.67 -32.26
N ARG A 167 -11.89 -1.92 -31.72
CA ARG A 167 -12.99 -2.54 -32.49
C ARG A 167 -13.38 -1.68 -33.70
N ALA A 168 -13.49 -0.36 -33.53
CA ALA A 168 -13.79 0.55 -34.63
C ALA A 168 -12.68 0.56 -35.71
N CYS A 169 -11.40 0.45 -35.33
CA CYS A 169 -10.29 0.36 -36.29
C CYS A 169 -10.22 -1.01 -36.99
N VAL A 170 -10.43 -2.13 -36.28
CA VAL A 170 -10.38 -3.48 -36.85
C VAL A 170 -11.55 -3.74 -37.80
N ASP A 171 -12.75 -3.26 -37.47
CA ASP A 171 -13.93 -3.36 -38.33
C ASP A 171 -13.75 -2.59 -39.65
N VAL A 172 -13.01 -1.48 -39.63
CA VAL A 172 -12.65 -0.71 -40.83
C VAL A 172 -11.74 -1.52 -41.77
N HIS A 173 -10.85 -2.35 -41.24
CA HIS A 173 -9.85 -3.09 -42.03
C HIS A 173 -10.34 -4.42 -42.61
N ARG A 174 -11.32 -5.09 -42.01
CA ARG A 174 -11.80 -6.41 -42.47
C ARG A 174 -13.07 -6.38 -43.32
N GLU A 175 -14.02 -5.48 -43.06
CA GLU A 175 -15.37 -5.57 -43.67
C GLU A 175 -15.98 -4.22 -44.09
N GLY A 176 -15.17 -3.15 -44.11
CA GLY A 176 -15.68 -1.79 -44.25
C GLY A 176 -16.36 -1.29 -42.97
N PRO A 177 -16.52 0.03 -42.78
CA PRO A 177 -16.82 0.64 -41.47
C PRO A 177 -18.17 0.17 -40.91
N LYS A 178 -18.17 -0.83 -40.02
CA LYS A 178 -19.37 -1.37 -39.36
C LYS A 178 -19.80 -0.59 -38.11
N TYR A 179 -18.90 0.16 -37.47
CA TYR A 179 -19.24 0.99 -36.31
C TYR A 179 -19.46 2.46 -36.72
N ASN A 180 -20.72 2.84 -36.89
CA ASN A 180 -21.13 4.18 -37.34
C ASN A 180 -21.89 4.91 -36.22
N SER A 181 -21.25 5.18 -35.08
CA SER A 181 -21.77 6.22 -34.17
C SER A 181 -21.48 7.59 -34.77
N LYS A 182 -22.19 7.92 -35.86
CA LYS A 182 -22.18 9.27 -36.45
C LYS A 182 -22.89 10.22 -35.49
N GLY A 183 -22.11 10.86 -34.62
CA GLY A 183 -22.52 12.13 -34.05
C GLY A 183 -22.52 13.15 -35.18
N PHE A 184 -23.69 13.66 -35.55
CA PHE A 184 -23.81 14.73 -36.55
C PHE A 184 -23.62 16.08 -35.85
N THR A 185 -22.85 16.96 -36.48
CA THR A 185 -22.71 18.34 -35.99
C THR A 185 -23.98 19.14 -36.32
N PRO A 186 -24.29 20.24 -35.60
CA PRO A 186 -25.42 21.11 -35.93
C PRO A 186 -25.43 21.56 -37.41
N ASP A 187 -24.25 21.79 -37.98
CA ASP A 187 -24.09 22.19 -39.38
C ASP A 187 -24.49 21.06 -40.34
N ASP A 188 -24.16 19.81 -40.02
CA ASP A 188 -24.58 18.63 -40.80
C ASP A 188 -26.11 18.49 -40.81
N TYR A 189 -26.78 18.81 -39.70
CA TYR A 189 -28.24 18.83 -39.63
C TYR A 189 -28.82 19.94 -40.50
N MET A 190 -28.23 21.12 -40.50
CA MET A 190 -28.69 22.27 -41.30
C MET A 190 -28.55 21.99 -42.79
N VAL A 191 -27.38 21.51 -43.23
CA VAL A 191 -27.14 21.12 -44.63
C VAL A 191 -28.09 20.00 -45.05
N GLY A 192 -28.25 18.98 -44.21
CA GLY A 192 -29.20 17.89 -44.47
C GLY A 192 -30.66 18.36 -44.56
N LEU A 193 -31.07 19.31 -43.71
CA LEU A 193 -32.42 19.89 -43.78
C LEU A 193 -32.62 20.70 -45.06
N CYS A 194 -31.64 21.52 -45.45
CA CYS A 194 -31.69 22.29 -46.69
C CYS A 194 -31.84 21.37 -47.91
N VAL A 195 -31.03 20.31 -47.97
CA VAL A 195 -31.11 19.29 -49.02
C VAL A 195 -32.48 18.62 -49.05
N LEU A 196 -33.01 18.24 -47.89
CA LEU A 196 -34.32 17.60 -47.79
C LEU A 196 -35.45 18.53 -48.25
N ARG A 197 -35.34 19.84 -48.00
CA ARG A 197 -36.37 20.82 -48.38
C ARG A 197 -36.29 21.25 -49.85
N LEU A 198 -35.08 21.41 -50.38
CA LEU A 198 -34.88 21.86 -51.77
C LEU A 198 -34.91 20.71 -52.78
N GLY A 199 -34.26 19.59 -52.48
CA GLY A 199 -34.14 18.44 -53.39
C GLY A 199 -35.04 17.26 -53.04
N GLY A 200 -35.82 17.36 -51.95
CA GLY A 200 -36.73 16.32 -51.53
C GLY A 200 -36.04 15.08 -50.93
N ALA A 201 -36.87 14.06 -50.66
CA ALA A 201 -36.44 12.87 -49.92
C ALA A 201 -35.38 12.03 -50.65
N ARG A 202 -35.48 11.93 -51.99
CA ARG A 202 -34.56 11.13 -52.81
C ARG A 202 -33.15 11.73 -52.81
N LEU A 203 -33.02 13.05 -52.93
CA LEU A 203 -31.72 13.70 -52.90
C LEU A 203 -31.08 13.59 -51.50
N ALA A 204 -31.87 13.75 -50.45
CA ALA A 204 -31.41 13.57 -49.08
C ALA A 204 -30.91 12.14 -48.81
N GLU A 205 -31.55 11.11 -49.36
CA GLU A 205 -31.05 9.72 -49.26
C GLU A 205 -29.77 9.49 -50.05
N ILE A 206 -29.66 10.04 -51.26
CA ILE A 206 -28.43 9.95 -52.07
C ILE A 206 -27.28 10.61 -51.30
N LEU A 207 -27.49 11.81 -50.75
CA LEU A 207 -26.46 12.52 -50.01
C LEU A 207 -26.17 11.90 -48.63
N HIS A 208 -27.13 11.26 -47.98
CA HIS A 208 -26.87 10.42 -46.81
C HIS A 208 -25.91 9.27 -47.14
N ARG A 209 -26.09 8.62 -48.28
CA ARG A 209 -25.22 7.51 -48.73
C ARG A 209 -23.86 7.99 -49.25
N ALA A 210 -23.83 9.10 -49.99
CA ALA A 210 -22.63 9.60 -50.67
C ALA A 210 -21.73 10.43 -49.74
N LEU A 211 -22.31 11.37 -48.99
CA LEU A 211 -21.58 12.32 -48.14
C LEU A 211 -21.70 11.99 -46.65
N GLY A 212 -22.51 10.99 -46.31
CA GLY A 212 -22.65 10.54 -44.95
C GLY A 212 -23.46 11.47 -44.05
N LEU A 213 -24.23 12.42 -44.60
CA LEU A 213 -25.15 13.35 -43.90
C LEU A 213 -26.21 12.62 -43.05
N PRO A 214 -26.97 13.32 -42.18
CA PRO A 214 -28.01 12.67 -41.37
C PRO A 214 -29.09 12.03 -42.23
N GLY A 215 -29.51 10.82 -41.84
CA GLY A 215 -30.55 10.08 -42.56
C GLY A 215 -31.92 10.77 -42.48
N LEU A 216 -32.81 10.43 -43.41
CA LEU A 216 -34.10 11.10 -43.57
C LEU A 216 -34.98 11.07 -42.30
N THR A 217 -34.98 9.95 -41.58
CA THR A 217 -35.67 9.80 -40.29
C THR A 217 -35.09 10.71 -39.21
N THR A 218 -33.76 10.83 -39.18
CA THR A 218 -33.01 11.70 -38.27
C THR A 218 -33.28 13.18 -38.57
N LEU A 219 -33.27 13.57 -39.85
CA LEU A 219 -33.60 14.92 -40.30
C LEU A 219 -35.06 15.29 -39.99
N ARG A 220 -36.01 14.37 -40.16
CA ARG A 220 -37.43 14.60 -39.80
C ARG A 220 -37.62 14.78 -38.30
N LYS A 221 -36.87 14.07 -37.46
CA LYS A 221 -36.90 14.25 -36.00
C LYS A 221 -36.29 15.59 -35.57
N HIS A 222 -35.29 16.08 -36.30
CA HIS A 222 -34.67 17.39 -36.07
C HIS A 222 -35.35 18.55 -36.81
N SER A 223 -36.32 18.28 -37.68
CA SER A 223 -37.08 19.33 -38.34
C SER A 223 -38.16 19.85 -37.39
N VAL A 224 -38.03 21.12 -36.98
CA VAL A 224 -38.97 21.79 -36.07
C VAL A 224 -40.37 21.96 -36.69
N ILE A 225 -40.48 21.87 -38.03
CA ILE A 225 -41.71 22.13 -38.79
C ILE A 225 -42.33 20.80 -39.26
N ARG A 226 -43.51 20.46 -38.74
CA ARG A 226 -44.31 19.30 -39.20
C ARG A 226 -44.58 19.42 -40.70
N PRO A 227 -44.47 18.31 -41.48
CA PRO A 227 -44.79 18.35 -42.90
C PRO A 227 -46.27 18.72 -43.09
N LEU A 228 -46.52 19.76 -43.89
CA LEU A 228 -47.87 20.16 -44.28
C LEU A 228 -48.48 19.02 -45.10
N ARG A 229 -49.54 18.39 -44.59
CA ARG A 229 -50.35 17.44 -45.36
C ARG A 229 -51.31 18.24 -46.24
N ALA A 230 -51.29 17.97 -47.54
CA ALA A 230 -52.35 18.46 -48.41
C ALA A 230 -53.69 17.81 -48.01
N PRO A 231 -54.82 18.54 -48.05
CA PRO A 231 -56.14 17.94 -47.84
C PRO A 231 -56.43 16.91 -48.94
N ALA A 232 -57.06 15.80 -48.55
CA ALA A 232 -57.50 14.77 -49.49
C ALA A 232 -58.47 15.38 -50.52
N MET A 233 -58.33 15.00 -51.80
CA MET A 233 -59.26 15.45 -52.84
C MET A 233 -60.67 14.92 -52.56
N PRO A 234 -61.72 15.75 -52.69
CA PRO A 234 -63.09 15.27 -52.62
C PRO A 234 -63.37 14.40 -53.86
N THR A 235 -63.81 13.17 -53.62
CA THR A 235 -64.41 12.27 -54.63
C THR A 235 -65.79 12.73 -55.04
#